data_AF-A0A183NEP2-F1
#
_entry.id   AF-A0A183NEP2-F1
#
_cell.length_a   1.000
_cell.length_b   1.000
_cell.length_c   1.000
_cell.angle_alpha   90.00
_cell.angle_beta   90.00
_cell.angle_gamma   90.00
#
_symmetry.space_group_name_H-M   'P 1'
#
loop_
_entity.id
_entity.type
_entity.pdbx_description
1 polymer ?
#
loop_
_entity_poly.entity_id
_entity_poly.type
_entity_poly.pdbx_seq_one_letter_code
_entity_poly.pdbx_strand_id
1 'polypeptide(L)'
;YLPITNVIFVICYSFSKVELIKNGAHTNVTGSNLSCYLRLVAHWLVIEGASRQMEAVLKGFDSVLPNIRSRLTTLFQPDEMENLFCGESSPRFNSLSINQIGEMKSMQLLDKNYSSTDEEGWDVQSLTQSCCCDHGYTPQSRAIRLLFEIMSEFTPEQRRLFVQFVTGSPRLPVGGFRALKPPLKIVMKRETGENADHHLPSVMTCQNYLKLPDYSSKALMLSKLLYAINEGQNAFHLS
;
A
#
# COMPACT_ATOMS: atom_id res chain seq x y z
N TYR A 1 5.59 -10.70 -29.07
CA TYR A 1 6.78 -11.07 -28.28
C TYR A 1 8.00 -10.43 -28.92
N LEU A 2 8.48 -9.31 -28.38
CA LEU A 2 9.80 -8.79 -28.74
C LEU A 2 10.83 -9.71 -28.07
N PRO A 3 11.82 -10.25 -28.81
CA PRO A 3 12.86 -11.05 -28.18
C PRO A 3 13.64 -10.13 -27.23
N ILE A 4 13.92 -10.62 -26.02
CA ILE A 4 14.84 -9.98 -25.07
C ILE A 4 16.24 -10.14 -25.66
N THR A 5 16.59 -9.34 -26.67
CA THR A 5 17.93 -9.32 -27.21
C THR A 5 18.73 -8.26 -26.46
N ASN A 6 19.87 -8.68 -25.89
CA ASN A 6 20.90 -7.87 -25.24
C ASN A 6 20.66 -7.42 -23.78
N VAL A 7 19.87 -8.16 -22.98
CA VAL A 7 19.93 -7.97 -21.51
C VAL A 7 21.03 -8.87 -20.96
N ILE A 8 21.96 -8.27 -20.20
CA ILE A 8 23.08 -8.94 -19.54
C ILE A 8 23.01 -8.67 -18.03
N PHE A 9 23.79 -9.39 -17.23
CA PHE A 9 23.80 -9.23 -15.76
C PHE A 9 24.59 -7.97 -15.32
N VAL A 10 24.25 -6.81 -15.89
CA VAL A 10 24.85 -5.51 -15.60
C VAL A 10 23.75 -4.46 -15.45
N ILE A 11 23.88 -3.62 -14.44
CA ILE A 11 23.05 -2.44 -14.24
C ILE A 11 23.88 -1.16 -14.38
N CYS A 12 23.25 -0.10 -14.86
CA CYS A 12 23.84 1.23 -14.92
C CYS A 12 23.25 2.09 -13.79
N TYR A 13 24.10 2.57 -12.88
CA TYR A 13 23.69 3.44 -11.79
C TYR A 13 24.70 4.56 -11.60
N SER A 14 24.22 5.81 -11.52
CA SER A 14 25.07 7.01 -11.37
C SER A 14 26.30 6.99 -12.28
N PHE A 15 26.07 6.69 -13.57
CA PHE A 15 27.09 6.61 -14.62
C PHE A 15 28.12 5.46 -14.49
N SER A 16 27.95 4.56 -13.51
CA SER A 16 28.80 3.38 -13.31
C SER A 16 28.09 2.10 -13.74
N LYS A 17 28.84 1.15 -14.30
CA LYS A 17 28.36 -0.20 -14.61
C LYS A 17 28.66 -1.12 -13.44
N VAL A 18 27.65 -1.80 -12.91
CA VAL A 18 27.80 -2.79 -11.85
C VAL A 18 27.42 -4.15 -12.38
N GLU A 19 28.34 -5.11 -12.33
CA GLU A 19 28.04 -6.50 -12.63
C GLU A 19 27.33 -7.15 -11.44
N LEU A 20 26.18 -7.78 -11.70
CA LEU A 20 25.36 -8.43 -10.67
C LEU A 20 25.90 -9.81 -10.28
N ILE A 21 26.68 -10.41 -11.17
CA ILE A 21 27.39 -11.68 -10.98
C ILE A 21 28.79 -11.55 -11.56
N LYS A 22 29.68 -12.49 -11.23
CA LYS A 22 30.99 -12.57 -11.86
C LYS A 22 30.86 -12.77 -13.38
N ASN A 23 31.54 -11.94 -14.18
CA ASN A 23 31.44 -11.90 -15.64
C ASN A 23 30.02 -11.61 -16.12
N GLY A 24 29.30 -10.75 -15.39
CA GLY A 24 27.92 -10.37 -15.69
C GLY A 24 27.80 -9.68 -17.05
N ALA A 25 28.83 -8.92 -17.47
CA ALA A 25 28.86 -8.27 -18.77
C ALA A 25 28.89 -9.24 -19.96
N HIS A 26 29.27 -10.50 -19.72
CA HIS A 26 29.35 -11.54 -20.74
C HIS A 26 28.26 -12.61 -20.59
N THR A 27 27.36 -12.45 -19.62
CA THR A 27 26.28 -13.41 -19.36
C THR A 27 24.96 -12.82 -19.82
N ASN A 28 24.34 -13.44 -20.84
CA ASN A 28 23.03 -13.05 -21.32
C ASN A 28 21.91 -13.54 -20.40
N VAL A 29 20.89 -12.70 -20.24
CA VAL A 29 19.64 -13.06 -19.57
C VAL A 29 18.77 -13.85 -20.56
N THR A 30 18.31 -15.01 -20.11
CA THR A 30 17.45 -15.96 -20.83
C THR A 30 16.20 -16.25 -19.98
N GLY A 31 15.21 -16.94 -20.55
CA GLY A 31 14.02 -17.33 -19.78
C GLY A 31 14.33 -18.18 -18.54
N SER A 32 15.39 -19.00 -18.58
CA SER A 32 15.77 -19.88 -17.46
C SER A 32 16.50 -19.16 -16.33
N ASN A 33 17.18 -18.04 -16.60
CA ASN A 33 17.91 -17.28 -15.58
C ASN A 33 17.27 -15.92 -15.24
N LEU A 34 16.17 -15.55 -15.91
CA LEU A 34 15.45 -14.29 -15.73
C LEU A 34 15.06 -14.03 -14.27
N SER A 35 14.53 -15.04 -13.57
CA SER A 35 14.16 -14.90 -12.15
C SER A 35 15.36 -14.53 -11.27
N CYS A 36 16.52 -15.15 -11.53
CA CYS A 36 17.76 -14.83 -10.82
C CYS A 36 18.21 -13.39 -11.11
N TYR A 37 18.21 -13.00 -12.38
CA TYR A 37 18.54 -11.63 -12.79
C TYR A 37 17.64 -10.60 -12.10
N LEU A 38 16.31 -10.78 -12.13
CA LEU A 38 15.35 -9.87 -11.51
C LEU A 38 15.57 -9.76 -10.00
N ARG A 39 15.80 -10.89 -9.32
CA ARG A 39 16.10 -10.92 -7.88
C ARG A 39 17.38 -10.13 -7.56
N LEU A 40 18.42 -10.28 -8.37
CA LEU A 40 19.69 -9.56 -8.18
C LEU A 40 19.55 -8.06 -8.45
N VAL A 41 18.81 -7.67 -9.50
CA VAL A 41 18.49 -6.27 -9.78
C VAL A 41 17.72 -5.66 -8.61
N ALA A 42 16.67 -6.34 -8.11
CA ALA A 42 15.87 -5.85 -6.99
C ALA A 42 16.70 -5.72 -5.71
N HIS A 43 17.48 -6.75 -5.38
CA HIS A 43 18.40 -6.73 -4.23
C HIS A 43 19.38 -5.57 -4.34
N TRP A 44 20.00 -5.39 -5.50
CA TRP A 44 20.96 -4.31 -5.68
C TRP A 44 20.30 -2.94 -5.56
N LEU A 45 19.15 -2.72 -6.21
CA LEU A 45 18.47 -1.41 -6.20
C LEU A 45 18.00 -1.01 -4.79
N VAL A 46 17.51 -1.96 -4.01
CA VAL A 46 16.86 -1.68 -2.71
C VAL A 46 17.84 -1.79 -1.54
N ILE A 47 18.83 -2.67 -1.60
CA ILE A 47 19.74 -2.96 -0.48
C ILE A 47 21.11 -2.36 -0.76
N GLU A 48 21.85 -2.90 -1.73
CA GLU A 48 23.26 -2.53 -1.95
C GLU A 48 23.42 -1.07 -2.40
N GLY A 49 22.61 -0.64 -3.37
CA GLY A 49 22.65 0.70 -3.96
C GLY A 49 22.23 1.82 -3.00
N ALA A 50 21.51 1.48 -1.94
CA ALA A 50 21.08 2.41 -0.89
C ALA A 50 21.81 2.20 0.46
N SER A 51 22.75 1.25 0.52
CA SER A 51 23.40 0.80 1.76
C SER A 51 24.06 1.93 2.54
N ARG A 52 24.81 2.81 1.85
CA ARG A 52 25.51 3.94 2.48
C ARG A 52 24.55 4.94 3.12
N GLN A 53 23.47 5.26 2.42
CA GLN A 53 22.42 6.16 2.89
C GLN A 53 21.69 5.54 4.08
N MET A 54 21.36 4.25 3.99
CA MET A 54 20.74 3.51 5.09
C MET A 54 21.66 3.44 6.32
N GLU A 55 22.95 3.17 6.14
CA GLU A 55 23.92 3.14 7.24
C GLU A 55 24.04 4.51 7.94
N ALA A 56 24.02 5.61 7.19
CA ALA A 56 24.01 6.95 7.76
C ALA A 56 22.73 7.22 8.59
N VAL A 57 21.55 6.83 8.09
CA VAL A 57 20.28 6.91 8.83
C VAL A 57 20.36 6.09 10.11
N LEU A 58 20.85 4.85 10.01
CA LEU A 58 20.99 3.93 11.14
C LEU A 58 21.97 4.44 12.21
N LYS A 59 23.08 5.07 11.82
CA LYS A 59 24.02 5.73 12.75
C LYS A 59 23.37 6.92 13.46
N GLY A 60 22.61 7.73 12.74
CA GLY A 60 21.85 8.84 13.33
C GLY A 60 20.76 8.35 14.28
N PHE A 61 20.09 7.25 13.96
CA PHE A 61 19.11 6.63 14.84
C PHE A 61 19.77 6.11 16.14
N ASP A 62 20.88 5.37 16.02
CA ASP A 62 21.61 4.83 17.17
C ASP A 62 22.19 5.92 18.08
N SER A 63 22.50 7.11 17.56
CA SER A 63 23.05 8.22 18.36
C SER A 63 22.01 8.87 19.27
N VAL A 64 20.74 8.87 18.87
CA VAL A 64 19.62 9.38 19.67
C VAL A 64 19.04 8.30 20.58
N LEU A 65 18.94 7.07 20.07
CA LEU A 65 18.28 5.94 20.72
C LEU A 65 19.24 4.73 20.80
N PRO A 66 20.30 4.81 21.64
CA PRO A 66 21.30 3.75 21.72
C PRO A 66 20.69 2.43 22.20
N ASN A 67 21.09 1.33 21.56
CA ASN A 67 20.65 -0.05 21.86
C ASN A 67 19.16 -0.35 21.61
N ILE A 68 18.38 0.58 21.04
CA ILE A 68 16.96 0.36 20.77
C ILE A 68 16.77 -0.44 19.48
N ARG A 69 17.59 -0.19 18.44
CA ARG A 69 17.45 -0.84 17.13
C ARG A 69 17.40 -2.37 17.21
N SER A 70 18.31 -3.00 17.95
CA SER A 70 18.35 -4.47 18.08
C SER A 70 17.11 -5.04 18.75
N ARG A 71 16.53 -4.29 19.71
CA ARG A 71 15.27 -4.68 20.35
C ARG A 71 14.11 -4.53 19.39
N LEU A 72 14.05 -3.46 18.59
CA LEU A 72 12.98 -3.25 17.62
C LEU A 72 12.91 -4.40 16.60
N THR A 73 14.05 -4.80 16.04
CA THR A 73 14.10 -5.89 15.05
C THR A 73 13.82 -7.27 15.63
N THR A 74 13.90 -7.43 16.96
CA THR A 74 13.58 -8.70 17.65
C THR A 74 12.12 -8.74 18.07
N LEU A 75 11.55 -7.59 18.43
CA LEU A 75 10.21 -7.48 19.01
C LEU A 75 9.11 -7.23 17.99
N PHE A 76 9.43 -6.64 16.84
CA PHE A 76 8.44 -6.20 15.85
C PHE A 76 8.71 -6.74 14.46
N GLN A 77 7.65 -7.13 13.76
CA GLN A 77 7.67 -7.36 12.32
C GLN A 77 7.75 -6.03 11.54
N PRO A 78 8.17 -6.04 10.26
CA PRO A 78 8.28 -4.83 9.45
C PRO A 78 6.99 -4.00 9.35
N ASP A 79 5.85 -4.67 9.23
CA ASP A 79 4.51 -4.08 9.22
C ASP A 79 4.14 -3.45 10.57
N GLU A 80 4.53 -4.08 11.68
CA GLU A 80 4.33 -3.51 13.02
C GLU A 80 5.23 -2.28 13.26
N MET A 81 6.45 -2.28 12.70
CA MET A 81 7.35 -1.13 12.77
C MET A 81 6.76 0.10 12.08
N GLU A 82 6.00 -0.06 11.00
CA GLU A 82 5.32 1.06 10.34
C GLU A 82 4.30 1.74 11.28
N ASN A 83 3.55 0.94 12.03
CA ASN A 83 2.62 1.46 13.05
C ASN A 83 3.36 2.15 14.20
N LEU A 84 4.48 1.58 14.65
CA LEU A 84 5.29 2.14 15.72
C LEU A 84 5.85 3.52 15.35
N PHE A 85 6.43 3.66 14.15
CA PHE A 85 7.08 4.90 13.74
C PHE A 85 6.13 5.97 13.27
N CYS A 86 5.00 5.57 12.71
CA CYS A 86 4.11 6.51 12.04
C CYS A 86 2.72 6.65 12.68
N GLY A 87 2.50 5.98 13.81
CA GLY A 87 1.27 6.05 14.59
C GLY A 87 0.15 5.18 14.02
N GLU A 88 -0.79 4.85 14.91
CA GLU A 88 -2.05 4.22 14.56
C GLU A 88 -3.09 5.31 14.27
N SER A 89 -3.72 5.25 13.09
CA SER A 89 -4.81 6.17 12.71
C SER A 89 -6.15 5.81 13.38
N SER A 90 -6.16 4.78 14.22
CA SER A 90 -7.34 4.30 14.93
C SER A 90 -7.11 4.43 16.45
N PRO A 91 -8.07 4.97 17.22
CA PRO A 91 -7.97 4.97 18.67
C PRO A 91 -8.19 3.56 19.21
N ARG A 92 -7.14 2.74 19.29
CA ARG A 92 -7.16 1.44 20.01
C ARG A 92 -6.83 1.54 21.50
N PHE A 93 -6.76 2.74 22.08
CA PHE A 93 -6.52 2.87 23.52
C PHE A 93 -7.82 2.77 24.32
N ASN A 94 -8.37 1.55 24.44
CA ASN A 94 -8.72 1.10 25.78
C ASN A 94 -7.39 0.79 26.46
N SER A 95 -6.86 1.79 27.18
CA SER A 95 -5.66 1.62 27.99
C SER A 95 -5.77 0.33 28.79
N LEU A 96 -4.71 -0.48 28.81
CA LEU A 96 -4.49 -1.42 29.91
C LEU A 96 -4.52 -0.59 31.20
N SER A 97 -5.67 -0.55 31.86
CA SER A 97 -5.78 0.01 33.20
C SER A 97 -5.38 -1.10 34.14
N ILE A 98 -4.21 -0.95 34.78
CA ILE A 98 -3.99 -1.58 36.07
C ILE A 98 -4.88 -0.82 37.05
N ASN A 99 -6.12 -1.29 37.20
CA ASN A 99 -6.96 -0.92 38.33
C ASN A 99 -6.70 -1.91 39.45
N GLN A 100 -5.80 -1.57 40.36
CA GLN A 100 -6.05 -1.93 41.76
C GLN A 100 -6.46 -0.65 42.50
N ILE A 101 -7.73 -0.64 42.89
CA ILE A 101 -8.41 0.24 43.85
C ILE A 101 -9.04 1.51 43.25
N GLY A 102 -10.32 1.36 42.88
CA GLY A 102 -11.41 2.18 43.43
C GLY A 102 -11.64 3.59 42.88
N GLU A 103 -12.64 3.69 41.99
CA GLU A 103 -13.62 4.78 41.77
C GLU A 103 -13.73 5.22 40.30
N MET A 104 -14.84 4.85 39.66
CA MET A 104 -15.24 5.38 38.36
C MET A 104 -15.76 6.82 38.51
N LYS A 105 -15.01 7.80 37.99
CA LYS A 105 -15.56 9.11 37.65
C LYS A 105 -15.44 9.36 36.16
N SER A 106 -16.59 9.64 35.55
CA SER A 106 -16.79 10.02 34.16
C SER A 106 -15.80 11.12 33.74
N MET A 107 -15.06 10.87 32.65
CA MET A 107 -14.25 11.89 31.99
C MET A 107 -14.77 12.07 30.57
N GLN A 108 -15.89 12.79 30.44
CA GLN A 108 -16.53 13.15 29.16
C GLN A 108 -16.00 14.47 28.55
N LEU A 109 -14.78 14.90 28.87
CA LEU A 109 -14.38 16.30 28.58
C LEU A 109 -13.03 16.51 27.87
N LEU A 110 -12.37 15.46 27.35
CA LEU A 110 -11.13 15.65 26.57
C LEU A 110 -11.21 15.23 25.09
N ASP A 111 -12.31 14.60 24.65
CA ASP A 111 -12.42 14.10 23.27
C ASP A 111 -12.86 15.14 22.22
N LYS A 112 -13.18 16.38 22.61
CA LYS A 112 -13.72 17.38 21.67
C LYS A 112 -12.68 18.23 20.92
N ASN A 113 -11.38 18.10 21.23
CA ASN A 113 -10.34 18.96 20.65
C ASN A 113 -9.30 18.25 19.78
N TYR A 114 -9.41 16.93 19.57
CA TYR A 114 -8.70 16.24 18.49
C TYR A 114 -9.68 15.99 17.35
N SER A 115 -10.02 17.05 16.62
CA SER A 115 -10.68 16.94 15.33
C SER A 115 -9.74 16.16 14.42
N SER A 116 -10.03 14.87 14.24
CA SER A 116 -9.27 14.00 13.35
C SER A 116 -9.50 14.47 11.92
N THR A 117 -8.47 15.04 11.32
CA THR A 117 -8.38 15.35 9.88
C THR A 117 -8.55 14.11 8.97
N ASP A 118 -8.69 12.92 9.55
CA ASP A 118 -8.81 11.62 8.84
C ASP A 118 -10.25 11.26 8.42
N GLU A 119 -11.26 11.99 8.88
CA GLU A 119 -12.67 11.79 8.46
C GLU A 119 -13.05 12.63 7.23
N GLU A 120 -12.35 13.74 6.98
CA GLU A 120 -12.62 14.61 5.85
C GLU A 120 -12.24 13.92 4.53
N GLY A 121 -13.22 13.68 3.67
CA GLY A 121 -12.99 13.23 2.30
C GLY A 121 -13.42 11.79 1.99
N TRP A 122 -13.93 11.04 2.96
CA TRP A 122 -14.45 9.68 2.75
C TRP A 122 -15.96 9.63 2.45
N ASP A 123 -16.67 10.75 2.54
CA ASP A 123 -18.06 10.82 2.09
C ASP A 123 -18.16 10.70 0.56
N VAL A 124 -19.32 10.23 0.08
CA VAL A 124 -19.57 9.96 -1.34
C VAL A 124 -19.32 11.19 -2.22
N GLN A 125 -19.68 12.38 -1.76
CA GLN A 125 -19.51 13.61 -2.55
C GLN A 125 -18.02 13.95 -2.70
N SER A 126 -17.26 13.89 -1.61
CA SER A 126 -15.82 14.13 -1.65
C SER A 126 -15.08 13.13 -2.53
N LEU A 127 -15.39 11.83 -2.39
CA LEU A 127 -14.81 10.75 -3.20
C LEU A 127 -15.10 10.94 -4.69
N THR A 128 -16.33 11.32 -5.03
CA THR A 128 -16.74 11.61 -6.41
C THR A 128 -15.97 12.78 -7.02
N GLN A 129 -15.63 13.79 -6.21
CA GLN A 129 -14.87 14.95 -6.66
C GLN A 129 -13.36 14.71 -6.72
N SER A 130 -12.83 13.77 -5.94
CA SER A 130 -11.39 13.49 -5.85
C SER A 130 -10.90 12.40 -6.81
N CYS A 131 -11.75 11.43 -7.13
CA CYS A 131 -11.37 10.27 -7.92
C CYS A 131 -11.74 10.44 -9.40
N CYS A 132 -10.91 9.92 -10.31
CA CYS A 132 -11.17 9.96 -11.74
C CYS A 132 -11.79 8.63 -12.21
N CYS A 133 -12.78 8.70 -13.09
CA CYS A 133 -13.34 7.52 -13.77
C CYS A 133 -12.90 7.51 -15.23
N ASP A 134 -12.56 6.34 -15.77
CA ASP A 134 -12.05 6.23 -17.14
C ASP A 134 -12.37 4.84 -17.75
N HIS A 135 -12.12 4.66 -19.05
CA HIS A 135 -12.13 3.37 -19.77
C HIS A 135 -13.39 2.49 -19.54
N GLY A 136 -14.58 3.08 -19.65
CA GLY A 136 -15.85 2.35 -19.56
C GLY A 136 -16.66 2.63 -18.29
N TYR A 137 -16.08 3.35 -17.33
CA TYR A 137 -16.84 3.95 -16.25
C TYR A 137 -16.95 5.46 -16.37
N THR A 138 -18.06 5.99 -15.90
CA THR A 138 -18.31 7.41 -15.66
C THR A 138 -18.68 7.60 -14.19
N PRO A 139 -18.63 8.83 -13.66
CA PRO A 139 -19.06 9.10 -12.28
C PRO A 139 -20.51 8.67 -11.99
N GLN A 140 -21.36 8.52 -13.01
CA GLN A 140 -22.76 8.11 -12.89
C GLN A 140 -22.96 6.59 -13.00
N SER A 141 -21.92 5.83 -13.37
CA SER A 141 -22.00 4.37 -13.50
C SER A 141 -22.41 3.72 -12.18
N ARG A 142 -23.28 2.71 -12.25
CA ARG A 142 -23.75 1.95 -11.08
C ARG A 142 -22.58 1.44 -10.23
N ALA A 143 -21.58 0.81 -10.85
CA ALA A 143 -20.42 0.29 -10.14
C ALA A 143 -19.63 1.37 -9.36
N ILE A 144 -19.49 2.58 -9.92
CA ILE A 144 -18.80 3.69 -9.25
C ILE A 144 -19.59 4.19 -8.05
N ARG A 145 -20.91 4.33 -8.19
CA ARG A 145 -21.79 4.72 -7.07
C ARG A 145 -21.75 3.71 -5.94
N LEU A 146 -21.81 2.41 -6.28
CA LEU A 146 -21.67 1.33 -5.30
C LEU A 146 -20.32 1.36 -4.59
N LEU A 147 -19.23 1.57 -5.33
CA LEU A 147 -17.89 1.65 -4.76
C LEU A 147 -17.78 2.80 -3.75
N PHE A 148 -18.22 4.01 -4.11
CA PHE A 148 -18.13 5.16 -3.20
C PHE A 148 -19.06 5.04 -1.99
N GLU A 149 -20.23 4.44 -2.16
CA GLU A 149 -21.11 4.10 -1.03
C GLU A 149 -20.41 3.13 -0.07
N ILE A 150 -19.80 2.06 -0.59
CA ILE A 150 -19.00 1.10 0.19
C ILE A 150 -17.84 1.79 0.91
N MET A 151 -17.07 2.63 0.19
CA MET A 151 -15.92 3.33 0.76
C MET A 151 -16.34 4.30 1.88
N SER A 152 -17.50 4.94 1.75
CA SER A 152 -18.03 5.84 2.79
C SER A 152 -18.44 5.10 4.06
N GLU A 153 -18.82 3.83 3.94
CA GLU A 153 -19.19 2.93 5.04
C GLU A 153 -18.00 2.19 5.67
N PHE A 154 -16.79 2.34 5.11
CA PHE A 154 -15.61 1.70 5.66
C PHE A 154 -15.28 2.20 7.06
N THR A 155 -14.96 1.25 7.94
CA THR A 155 -14.32 1.51 9.23
C THR A 155 -12.93 2.14 9.04
N PRO A 156 -12.37 2.83 10.04
CA PRO A 156 -11.03 3.41 9.95
C PRO A 156 -9.94 2.39 9.53
N GLU A 157 -10.02 1.16 10.04
CA GLU A 157 -9.13 0.06 9.66
C GLU A 157 -9.27 -0.29 8.16
N GLN A 158 -10.50 -0.47 7.67
CA GLN A 158 -10.75 -0.76 6.26
C GLN A 158 -10.32 0.39 5.34
N ARG A 159 -10.49 1.64 5.76
CA ARG A 159 -9.99 2.82 5.04
C ARG A 159 -8.48 2.74 4.88
N ARG A 160 -7.75 2.48 5.97
CA ARG A 160 -6.29 2.32 5.97
C ARG A 160 -5.84 1.22 5.01
N LEU A 161 -6.44 0.04 5.12
CA LEU A 161 -6.11 -1.10 4.28
C LEU A 161 -6.44 -0.85 2.79
N PHE A 162 -7.55 -0.16 2.50
CA PHE A 162 -7.88 0.24 1.14
C PHE A 162 -6.85 1.22 0.56
N VAL A 163 -6.43 2.24 1.32
CA VAL A 163 -5.41 3.20 0.87
C VAL A 163 -4.09 2.47 0.61
N GLN A 164 -3.70 1.54 1.48
CA GLN A 164 -2.52 0.70 1.28
C GLN A 164 -2.64 -0.15 0.02
N PHE A 165 -3.81 -0.76 -0.20
CA PHE A 165 -4.08 -1.54 -1.40
C PHE A 165 -3.95 -0.70 -2.68
N VAL A 166 -4.52 0.50 -2.74
CA VAL A 166 -4.53 1.30 -3.99
C VAL A 166 -3.30 2.19 -4.19
N THR A 167 -2.58 2.55 -3.12
CA THR A 167 -1.43 3.50 -3.18
C THR A 167 -0.09 2.88 -2.78
N GLY A 168 -0.10 1.73 -2.08
CA GLY A 168 1.09 1.15 -1.46
C GLY A 168 1.48 1.78 -0.12
N SER A 169 0.75 2.80 0.36
CA SER A 169 0.93 3.40 1.69
C SER A 169 -0.38 3.35 2.47
N PRO A 170 -0.37 3.06 3.78
CA PRO A 170 -1.58 3.06 4.59
C PRO A 170 -2.15 4.47 4.87
N ARG A 171 -1.44 5.53 4.48
CA ARG A 171 -1.86 6.92 4.72
C ARG A 171 -1.93 7.71 3.43
N LEU A 172 -2.99 8.52 3.34
CA LEU A 172 -3.10 9.52 2.29
C LEU A 172 -2.15 10.70 2.57
N PRO A 173 -1.71 11.42 1.52
CA PRO A 173 -1.01 12.69 1.70
C PRO A 173 -1.91 13.73 2.40
N VAL A 174 -1.28 14.77 2.95
CA VAL A 174 -2.01 15.93 3.48
C VAL A 174 -2.89 16.52 2.37
N GLY A 175 -4.20 16.58 2.60
CA GLY A 175 -5.21 16.93 1.59
C GLY A 175 -5.97 15.73 0.99
N GLY A 176 -5.76 14.52 1.50
CA GLY A 176 -6.56 13.33 1.20
C GLY A 176 -6.43 12.85 -0.25
N PHE A 177 -7.50 12.24 -0.79
CA PHE A 177 -7.51 11.70 -2.16
C PHE A 177 -7.19 12.74 -3.24
N ARG A 178 -7.55 14.02 -3.03
CA ARG A 178 -7.29 15.11 -3.99
C ARG A 178 -5.81 15.43 -4.13
N ALA A 179 -5.01 15.13 -3.10
CA ALA A 179 -3.58 15.38 -3.09
C ALA A 179 -2.76 14.23 -3.69
N LEU A 180 -3.39 13.11 -4.07
CA LEU A 180 -2.70 12.00 -4.74
C LEU A 180 -2.15 12.46 -6.10
N LYS A 181 -0.88 12.11 -6.34
CA LYS A 181 -0.18 12.37 -7.60
C LYS A 181 0.44 11.05 -8.11
N PRO A 182 -0.12 10.45 -9.17
CA PRO A 182 -1.33 10.85 -9.92
C PRO A 182 -2.63 10.68 -9.10
N PRO A 183 -3.77 11.30 -9.49
CA PRO A 183 -5.07 11.07 -8.84
C PRO A 183 -5.49 9.59 -8.91
N LEU A 184 -6.28 9.13 -7.93
CA LEU A 184 -6.85 7.78 -7.97
C LEU A 184 -7.79 7.63 -9.16
N LYS A 185 -7.39 6.78 -10.12
CA LYS A 185 -8.16 6.49 -11.34
C LYS A 185 -8.82 5.12 -11.23
N ILE A 186 -10.13 5.08 -11.46
CA ILE A 186 -10.96 3.87 -11.41
C ILE A 186 -11.43 3.55 -12.82
N VAL A 187 -11.20 2.31 -13.25
CA VAL A 187 -11.58 1.87 -14.59
C VAL A 187 -12.30 0.54 -14.57
N MET A 188 -13.07 0.29 -15.63
CA MET A 188 -13.70 -1.00 -15.83
C MET A 188 -12.66 -2.07 -16.16
N LYS A 189 -12.67 -3.16 -15.39
CA LYS A 189 -11.92 -4.37 -15.71
C LYS A 189 -12.71 -5.14 -16.77
N ARG A 190 -12.22 -5.12 -18.02
CA ARG A 190 -12.82 -5.88 -19.12
C ARG A 190 -12.15 -7.25 -19.21
N GLU A 191 -12.94 -8.30 -19.05
CA GLU A 191 -12.53 -9.68 -19.32
C GLU A 191 -13.50 -10.28 -20.35
N THR A 192 -12.98 -10.97 -21.36
CA THR A 192 -13.79 -11.48 -22.48
C THR A 192 -14.43 -12.81 -22.10
N GLY A 193 -15.76 -12.86 -22.11
CA GLY A 193 -16.52 -14.12 -22.07
C GLY A 193 -16.78 -14.71 -20.68
N GLU A 194 -16.28 -14.10 -19.61
CA GLU A 194 -16.51 -14.55 -18.24
C GLU A 194 -17.34 -13.52 -17.44
N ASN A 195 -18.12 -14.01 -16.48
CA ASN A 195 -18.94 -13.16 -15.62
C ASN A 195 -18.03 -12.31 -14.72
N ALA A 196 -18.20 -10.98 -14.78
CA ALA A 196 -17.47 -10.00 -13.97
C ALA A 196 -17.42 -10.35 -12.48
N ASP A 197 -18.47 -10.99 -11.96
CA ASP A 197 -18.63 -11.42 -10.58
C ASP A 197 -17.57 -12.42 -10.09
N HIS A 198 -16.93 -13.16 -10.99
CA HIS A 198 -15.89 -14.12 -10.61
C HIS A 198 -14.54 -13.45 -10.37
N HIS A 199 -14.28 -12.31 -11.00
CA HIS A 199 -12.97 -11.67 -10.98
C HIS A 199 -12.77 -10.83 -9.72
N LEU A 200 -11.51 -10.77 -9.26
CA LEU A 200 -11.09 -9.83 -8.23
C LEU A 200 -10.71 -8.47 -8.85
N PRO A 201 -10.89 -7.36 -8.10
CA PRO A 201 -10.32 -6.09 -8.51
C PRO A 201 -8.79 -6.18 -8.49
N SER A 202 -8.13 -5.36 -9.30
CA SER A 202 -6.67 -5.27 -9.30
C SER A 202 -6.18 -3.83 -9.32
N VAL A 203 -5.00 -3.62 -8.76
CA VAL A 203 -4.42 -2.30 -8.54
C VAL A 203 -3.06 -2.19 -9.21
N MET A 204 -2.73 -0.98 -9.62
CA MET A 204 -1.38 -0.59 -10.01
C MET A 204 -1.01 0.62 -9.15
N THR A 205 -0.39 0.36 -8.01
CA THR A 205 -0.10 1.35 -6.97
C THR A 205 0.72 2.52 -7.49
N CYS A 206 1.73 2.26 -8.33
CA CYS A 206 2.57 3.31 -8.95
C CYS A 206 1.76 4.35 -9.76
N GLN A 207 0.55 4.01 -10.20
CA GLN A 207 -0.32 4.89 -10.98
C GLN A 207 -1.60 5.28 -10.25
N ASN A 208 -1.75 4.89 -8.97
CA ASN A 208 -3.00 5.00 -8.22
C ASN A 208 -4.19 4.55 -9.08
N TYR A 209 -4.12 3.34 -9.63
CA TYR A 209 -5.03 2.88 -10.68
C TYR A 209 -5.75 1.62 -10.24
N LEU A 210 -7.08 1.69 -10.08
CA LEU A 210 -7.96 0.60 -9.69
C LEU A 210 -8.75 0.07 -10.89
N LYS A 211 -8.54 -1.20 -11.22
CA LYS A 211 -9.36 -1.95 -12.19
C LYS A 211 -10.46 -2.68 -11.44
N LEU A 212 -11.70 -2.22 -11.61
CA LEU A 212 -12.88 -2.73 -10.92
C LEU A 212 -13.78 -3.49 -11.91
N PRO A 213 -14.12 -4.76 -11.64
CA PRO A 213 -15.17 -5.47 -12.37
C PRO A 213 -16.57 -4.85 -12.17
N ASP A 214 -17.45 -4.97 -13.16
CA ASP A 214 -18.84 -4.47 -13.07
C ASP A 214 -19.74 -5.45 -12.29
N TYR A 215 -19.48 -5.55 -10.99
CA TYR A 215 -20.18 -6.47 -10.10
C TYR A 215 -21.71 -6.29 -10.12
N SER A 216 -22.44 -7.40 -10.04
CA SER A 216 -23.90 -7.41 -10.06
C SER A 216 -24.56 -6.75 -8.83
N SER A 217 -23.88 -6.73 -7.68
CA SER A 217 -24.45 -6.19 -6.42
C SER A 217 -23.42 -5.50 -5.50
N LYS A 218 -23.91 -4.62 -4.62
CA LYS A 218 -23.09 -3.96 -3.56
C LYS A 218 -22.42 -4.97 -2.64
N ALA A 219 -23.18 -5.97 -2.18
CA ALA A 219 -22.69 -6.98 -1.25
C ALA A 219 -21.53 -7.81 -1.86
N LEU A 220 -21.66 -8.17 -3.14
CA LEU A 220 -20.60 -8.89 -3.84
C LEU A 220 -19.36 -8.02 -4.05
N MET A 221 -19.54 -6.76 -4.45
CA MET A 221 -18.43 -5.82 -4.60
C MET A 221 -17.68 -5.63 -3.28
N LEU A 222 -18.40 -5.43 -2.17
CA LEU A 222 -17.81 -5.30 -0.84
C LEU A 222 -17.00 -6.55 -0.47
N SER A 223 -17.59 -7.75 -0.64
CA SER A 223 -16.93 -9.02 -0.34
C SER A 223 -15.65 -9.21 -1.17
N LYS A 224 -15.70 -8.99 -2.49
CA LYS A 224 -14.55 -9.13 -3.40
C LYS A 224 -13.47 -8.09 -3.13
N LEU A 225 -13.87 -6.86 -2.80
CA LEU A 225 -12.96 -5.77 -2.48
C LEU A 225 -12.21 -6.05 -1.18
N LEU A 226 -12.91 -6.41 -0.10
CA LEU A 226 -12.27 -6.77 1.17
C LEU A 226 -11.38 -8.01 1.04
N TYR A 227 -11.80 -9.02 0.26
CA TYR A 227 -10.96 -10.17 -0.02
C TYR A 227 -9.65 -9.75 -0.70
N ALA A 228 -9.72 -8.97 -1.78
CA ALA A 228 -8.54 -8.51 -2.51
C ALA A 228 -7.63 -7.60 -1.67
N ILE A 229 -8.22 -6.74 -0.83
CA ILE A 229 -7.47 -5.88 0.09
C ILE A 229 -6.68 -6.74 1.08
N ASN A 230 -7.31 -7.72 1.74
CA ASN A 230 -6.68 -8.52 2.78
C ASN A 230 -5.62 -9.47 2.22
N GLU A 231 -5.94 -10.20 1.15
CA GLU A 231 -4.99 -11.10 0.49
C GLU A 231 -3.86 -10.34 -0.21
N GLY A 232 -4.12 -9.11 -0.66
CA GLY A 232 -3.14 -8.25 -1.31
C GLY A 232 -2.15 -7.55 -0.37
N GLN A 233 -2.38 -7.57 0.96
CA GLN A 233 -1.45 -6.97 1.93
C GLN A 233 -0.19 -7.82 2.12
N ASN A 234 -0.33 -9.13 2.06
CA ASN A 234 0.78 -10.02 2.30
C ASN A 234 1.68 -10.00 1.06
N ALA A 235 2.92 -9.54 1.24
CA ALA A 235 3.98 -9.73 0.26
C ALA A 235 3.92 -11.17 -0.22
N PHE A 236 4.02 -11.38 -1.53
CA PHE A 236 4.03 -12.70 -2.17
C PHE A 236 5.09 -13.60 -1.50
N HIS A 237 4.73 -14.27 -0.41
CA HIS A 237 5.40 -15.43 0.12
C HIS A 237 5.01 -16.57 -0.81
N LEU A 238 5.52 -16.54 -2.05
CA LEU A 238 5.72 -17.78 -2.78
C LEU A 238 6.74 -18.56 -1.97
N SER A 239 6.22 -19.51 -1.20
CA SER A 239 6.94 -20.68 -0.67
C SER A 239 7.85 -21.30 -1.72
#